data_AF-A0A968QK26-F1
#
_entry.id   AF-A0A968QK26-F1
#
_cell.length_a   1.000
_cell.length_b   1.000
_cell.length_c   1.000
_cell.angle_alpha   90.00
_cell.angle_beta   90.00
_cell.angle_gamma   90.00
#
_symmetry.space_group_name_H-M   'P 1'
#
loop_
_entity.id
_entity.type
_entity.pdbx_description
1 polymer ?
#
loop_
_entity_poly.entity_id
_entity_poly.type
_entity_poly.pdbx_seq_one_letter_code
_entity_poly.pdbx_strand_id
1 'polypeptide(L)'
;MVFKKIGAAGIIVGSIVAIAMATNPGEAGYRQYANGKIKTELKDKICTQVAEDLGVWLEGQCHILISATSPYLAEVISQQTQRQNFYLFSIYQGDLSLPEPLPKYHVATIGIFGNYHTYQAKNFN
;
A
#
# COMPACT_ATOMS: atom_id res chain seq x y z
N MET A 1 44.01 -8.67 -13.99
CA MET A 1 42.71 -9.36 -13.84
C MET A 1 41.67 -8.58 -12.99
N VAL A 2 41.93 -7.30 -12.65
CA VAL A 2 41.04 -6.48 -11.79
C VAL A 2 40.01 -5.71 -12.64
N PHE A 3 40.41 -5.16 -13.78
CA PHE A 3 39.52 -4.41 -14.70
C PHE A 3 38.37 -5.25 -15.29
N LYS A 4 38.59 -6.54 -15.56
CA LYS A 4 37.56 -7.45 -16.09
C LYS A 4 36.47 -7.77 -15.05
N LYS A 5 36.81 -7.72 -13.75
CA LYS A 5 35.86 -7.92 -12.64
C LYS A 5 35.07 -6.64 -12.32
N ILE A 6 35.69 -5.47 -12.45
CA ILE A 6 35.02 -4.17 -12.31
C ILE A 6 34.01 -3.95 -13.46
N GLY A 7 34.36 -4.36 -14.69
CA GLY A 7 33.42 -4.33 -15.82
C GLY A 7 32.19 -5.23 -15.61
N ALA A 8 32.37 -6.46 -15.12
CA ALA A 8 31.25 -7.37 -14.83
C ALA A 8 30.38 -6.88 -13.66
N ALA A 9 30.99 -6.42 -12.57
CA ALA A 9 30.26 -5.87 -11.41
C ALA A 9 29.48 -4.59 -11.77
N GLY A 10 30.08 -3.70 -12.57
CA GLY A 10 29.43 -2.48 -13.06
C GLY A 10 28.22 -2.77 -13.96
N ILE A 11 28.29 -3.79 -14.81
CA ILE A 11 27.17 -4.22 -15.66
C ILE A 11 26.03 -4.81 -14.82
N ILE A 12 26.33 -5.63 -13.81
CA ILE A 12 25.32 -6.21 -12.90
C ILE A 12 24.63 -5.11 -12.08
N VAL A 13 25.39 -4.19 -11.49
CA VAL A 13 24.80 -3.09 -10.69
C VAL A 13 23.99 -2.16 -11.58
N GLY A 14 24.49 -1.79 -12.76
CA GLY A 14 23.78 -0.92 -13.70
C GLY A 14 22.46 -1.53 -14.20
N SER A 15 22.44 -2.84 -14.48
CA SER A 15 21.22 -3.53 -14.90
C SER A 15 20.16 -3.61 -13.80
N ILE A 16 20.54 -3.85 -12.54
CA ILE A 16 19.60 -3.85 -11.40
C ILE A 16 18.96 -2.47 -11.22
N VAL A 17 19.76 -1.40 -11.31
CA VAL A 17 19.26 -0.02 -11.20
C VAL A 17 18.29 0.31 -12.34
N ALA A 18 18.62 -0.07 -13.58
CA ALA A 18 17.74 0.14 -14.73
C ALA A 18 16.40 -0.60 -14.58
N ILE A 19 16.44 -1.86 -14.11
CA ILE A 19 15.23 -2.65 -13.83
C ILE A 19 14.42 -2.00 -12.71
N ALA A 20 15.07 -1.56 -11.62
CA ALA A 20 14.40 -0.90 -10.49
C ALA A 20 13.65 0.36 -10.95
N MET A 21 14.30 1.19 -11.77
CA MET A 21 13.70 2.41 -12.32
C MET A 21 12.55 2.11 -13.27
N ALA A 22 12.72 1.13 -14.17
CA ALA A 22 11.68 0.74 -15.14
C ALA A 22 10.46 0.07 -14.47
N THR A 23 10.67 -0.62 -13.35
CA THR A 23 9.61 -1.30 -12.59
C THR A 23 9.14 -0.50 -11.38
N ASN A 24 9.66 0.71 -11.16
CA ASN A 24 9.24 1.57 -10.07
C ASN A 24 7.78 1.95 -10.30
N PRO A 25 6.85 1.43 -9.48
CA PRO A 25 5.47 1.45 -9.87
C PRO A 25 4.85 2.84 -9.87
N GLY A 26 3.99 3.12 -10.86
CA GLY A 26 3.15 4.31 -10.85
C GLY A 26 1.99 4.22 -9.86
N GLU A 27 1.20 5.29 -9.79
CA GLU A 27 -0.03 5.36 -8.97
C GLU A 27 -1.03 4.25 -9.32
N ALA A 28 -1.15 3.90 -10.61
CA ALA A 28 -2.05 2.86 -11.08
C ALA A 28 -1.77 1.48 -10.44
N GLY A 29 -0.50 1.11 -10.31
CA GLY A 29 -0.13 -0.14 -9.63
C GLY A 29 -0.43 -0.07 -8.14
N TYR A 30 -0.23 1.09 -7.52
CA TYR A 30 -0.47 1.27 -6.08
C TYR A 30 -1.96 1.15 -5.77
N ARG A 31 -2.82 1.70 -6.63
CA ARG A 31 -4.29 1.56 -6.55
C ARG A 31 -4.71 0.08 -6.56
N GLN A 32 -4.13 -0.73 -7.45
CA GLN A 32 -4.44 -2.16 -7.52
C GLN A 32 -3.99 -2.89 -6.25
N TYR A 33 -2.79 -2.60 -5.76
CA TYR A 33 -2.28 -3.12 -4.49
C TYR A 33 -3.17 -2.72 -3.31
N ALA A 34 -3.51 -1.44 -3.20
CA ALA A 34 -4.35 -0.90 -2.12
C ALA A 34 -5.72 -1.57 -2.09
N ASN A 35 -6.36 -1.77 -3.25
CA ASN A 35 -7.62 -2.51 -3.34
C ASN A 35 -7.49 -3.95 -2.83
N GLY A 36 -6.42 -4.65 -3.21
CA GLY A 36 -6.14 -5.99 -2.69
C GLY A 36 -5.96 -5.99 -1.17
N LYS A 37 -5.11 -5.09 -0.67
CA LYS A 37 -4.76 -4.97 0.74
C LYS A 37 -5.96 -4.63 1.62
N ILE A 38 -6.85 -3.76 1.15
CA ILE A 38 -8.10 -3.41 1.83
C ILE A 38 -9.00 -4.63 1.94
N LYS A 39 -9.20 -5.40 0.86
CA LYS A 39 -10.09 -6.59 0.85
C LYS A 39 -9.62 -7.73 1.74
N THR A 40 -8.31 -7.87 1.91
CA THR A 40 -7.70 -9.00 2.62
C THR A 40 -7.30 -8.60 4.04
N GLU A 41 -6.25 -7.82 4.19
CA GLU A 41 -5.58 -7.63 5.48
C GLU A 41 -6.18 -6.50 6.32
N LEU A 42 -6.59 -5.41 5.67
CA LEU A 42 -7.15 -4.27 6.39
C LEU A 42 -8.59 -4.53 6.82
N LYS A 43 -9.38 -5.22 5.99
CA LYS A 43 -10.78 -5.55 6.29
C LYS A 43 -10.93 -6.23 7.64
N ASP A 44 -10.18 -7.31 7.88
CA ASP A 44 -10.32 -8.09 9.11
C ASP A 44 -9.89 -7.24 10.31
N LYS A 45 -8.77 -6.53 10.22
CA LYS A 45 -8.31 -5.62 11.28
C LYS A 45 -9.34 -4.53 11.62
N ILE A 46 -9.92 -3.89 10.60
CA ILE A 46 -10.91 -2.83 10.79
C ILE A 46 -12.19 -3.41 11.41
N CYS A 47 -12.67 -4.55 10.92
CA CYS A 47 -13.92 -5.13 11.41
C CYS A 47 -13.79 -5.74 12.80
N THR A 48 -12.64 -6.31 13.16
CA THR A 48 -12.35 -6.69 14.54
C THR A 48 -12.33 -5.47 15.46
N GLN A 49 -11.68 -4.38 15.06
CA GLN A 49 -11.69 -3.13 15.84
C GLN A 49 -13.12 -2.60 16.04
N VAL A 50 -13.94 -2.61 14.98
CA VAL A 50 -15.37 -2.22 15.07
C VAL A 50 -16.15 -3.12 16.02
N ALA A 51 -15.89 -4.42 15.98
CA ALA A 51 -16.50 -5.38 16.89
C ALA A 51 -16.11 -5.11 18.36
N GLU A 52 -14.85 -4.75 18.60
CA GLU A 52 -14.33 -4.39 19.93
C GLU A 52 -14.90 -3.06 20.44
N ASP A 53 -14.99 -2.04 19.59
CA ASP A 53 -15.40 -0.69 19.97
C ASP A 53 -16.93 -0.51 20.02
N LEU A 54 -17.67 -1.14 19.11
CA LEU A 54 -19.10 -0.88 18.87
C LEU A 54 -19.99 -2.12 19.04
N GLY A 55 -19.41 -3.33 19.08
CA GLY A 55 -20.11 -4.59 19.37
C GLY A 55 -19.98 -5.65 18.29
N VAL A 56 -19.81 -6.91 18.73
CA VAL A 56 -19.54 -8.10 17.87
C VAL A 56 -20.60 -8.34 16.80
N TRP A 57 -21.85 -7.95 17.02
CA TRP A 57 -22.92 -8.13 16.03
C TRP A 57 -22.72 -7.31 14.74
N LEU A 58 -21.84 -6.30 14.76
CA LEU A 58 -21.53 -5.44 13.61
C LEU A 58 -20.43 -6.01 12.71
N GLU A 59 -19.69 -7.04 13.15
CA GLU A 59 -18.52 -7.57 12.42
C GLU A 59 -18.89 -8.02 11.00
N GLY A 60 -19.95 -8.82 10.87
CA GLY A 60 -20.41 -9.31 9.57
C GLY A 60 -20.88 -8.20 8.63
N GLN A 61 -21.54 -7.17 9.17
CA GLN A 61 -22.01 -6.01 8.41
C GLN A 61 -20.84 -5.14 7.94
N CYS A 62 -19.83 -4.98 8.80
CA CYS A 62 -18.57 -4.33 8.45
C CYS A 62 -17.87 -5.04 7.29
N HIS A 63 -17.76 -6.39 7.34
CA HIS A 63 -17.11 -7.14 6.27
C HIS A 63 -17.80 -6.94 4.91
N ILE A 64 -19.14 -6.94 4.89
CA ILE A 64 -19.92 -6.69 3.68
C ILE A 64 -19.67 -5.27 3.17
N LEU A 65 -19.76 -4.28 4.06
CA LEU A 65 -19.58 -2.87 3.71
C LEU A 65 -18.18 -2.60 3.14
N ILE A 66 -17.12 -3.00 3.84
CA ILE A 66 -15.73 -2.82 3.38
C ILE A 66 -15.51 -3.53 2.05
N SER A 67 -16.05 -4.74 1.88
CA SER A 67 -15.89 -5.49 0.63
C SER A 67 -16.56 -4.78 -0.55
N ALA A 68 -17.74 -4.21 -0.33
CA ALA A 68 -18.49 -3.45 -1.34
C ALA A 68 -17.83 -2.11 -1.68
N THR A 69 -17.29 -1.40 -0.69
CA THR A 69 -16.67 -0.07 -0.88
C THR A 69 -15.20 -0.12 -1.22
N SER A 70 -14.52 -1.27 -1.09
CA SER A 70 -13.08 -1.41 -1.31
C SER A 70 -12.57 -0.79 -2.62
N PRO A 71 -13.23 -0.95 -3.79
CA PRO A 71 -12.77 -0.29 -5.02
C PRO A 71 -12.76 1.24 -4.90
N TYR A 72 -13.78 1.80 -4.25
CA TYR A 72 -13.87 3.24 -3.98
C TYR A 72 -12.83 3.69 -2.94
N LEU A 73 -12.64 2.92 -1.87
CA LEU A 73 -11.63 3.22 -0.85
C LEU A 73 -10.21 3.19 -1.44
N ALA A 74 -9.93 2.22 -2.31
CA ALA A 74 -8.69 2.14 -3.07
C ALA A 74 -8.52 3.33 -4.03
N GLU A 75 -9.63 3.83 -4.58
CA GLU A 75 -9.62 5.01 -5.43
C GLU A 75 -9.21 6.26 -4.63
N VAL A 76 -9.92 6.49 -3.51
CA VAL A 76 -9.70 7.63 -2.62
C VAL A 76 -8.30 7.61 -2.03
N ILE A 77 -7.85 6.47 -1.48
CA ILE A 77 -6.51 6.38 -0.90
C ILE A 77 -5.45 6.64 -1.95
N SER A 78 -5.59 6.14 -3.18
CA SER A 78 -4.61 6.38 -4.23
C SER A 78 -4.61 7.84 -4.70
N GLN A 79 -5.75 8.54 -4.68
CA GLN A 79 -5.83 9.97 -5.02
C GLN A 79 -5.27 10.87 -3.92
N GLN A 80 -5.48 10.49 -2.65
CA GLN A 80 -5.00 11.24 -1.49
C GLN A 80 -3.58 10.84 -1.05
N THR A 81 -2.99 9.83 -1.68
CA THR A 81 -1.64 9.38 -1.40
C THR A 81 -0.60 10.30 -2.03
N GLN A 82 0.31 10.80 -1.23
CA GLN A 82 1.53 11.42 -1.70
C GLN A 82 2.57 10.34 -2.03
N ARG A 83 3.07 10.37 -3.28
CA ARG A 83 4.19 9.53 -3.73
C ARG A 83 5.51 10.29 -3.64
N GLN A 84 6.47 9.73 -2.91
CA GLN A 84 7.86 10.18 -2.88
C GLN A 84 8.72 9.18 -3.64
N ASN A 85 9.20 9.56 -4.83
CA ASN A 85 9.97 8.68 -5.71
C ASN A 85 11.47 8.86 -5.47
N PHE A 86 12.15 7.79 -5.04
CA PHE A 86 13.60 7.73 -4.80
C PHE A 86 14.34 6.95 -5.89
N TYR A 87 13.77 6.85 -7.09
CA TYR A 87 14.24 6.09 -8.25
C TYR A 87 14.20 4.57 -8.09
N LEU A 88 14.87 4.02 -7.08
CA LEU A 88 14.92 2.58 -6.82
C LEU A 88 13.67 2.05 -6.10
N PHE A 89 13.06 2.92 -5.31
CA PHE A 89 11.82 2.66 -4.60
C PHE A 89 10.97 3.92 -4.56
N SER A 90 9.71 3.76 -4.15
CA SER A 90 8.81 4.87 -3.83
C SER A 90 8.22 4.66 -2.44
N ILE A 91 7.98 5.74 -1.73
CA ILE A 91 7.17 5.73 -0.51
C ILE A 91 5.81 6.35 -0.86
N TYR A 92 4.75 5.66 -0.46
CA TYR A 92 3.36 6.06 -0.63
C TYR A 92 2.79 6.29 0.76
N GLN A 93 2.40 7.53 1.05
CA GLN A 93 1.80 7.90 2.32
C GLN A 93 0.46 8.59 2.04
N GLY A 94 -0.58 8.18 2.73
CA GLY A 94 -1.90 8.76 2.55
C GLY A 94 -2.84 8.40 3.69
N ASP A 95 -3.88 9.21 3.80
CA ASP A 95 -4.94 8.99 4.76
C ASP A 95 -6.11 8.29 4.07
N LEU A 96 -6.61 7.23 4.72
CA LEU A 96 -7.82 6.54 4.36
C LEU A 96 -8.92 6.99 5.31
N SER A 97 -9.79 7.87 4.81
CA SER A 97 -10.99 8.28 5.52
C SER A 97 -12.11 7.30 5.22
N LEU A 98 -12.41 6.43 6.18
CA LEU A 98 -13.57 5.55 6.10
C LEU A 98 -14.85 6.32 6.45
N PRO A 99 -16.02 5.92 5.93
CA PRO A 99 -17.30 6.51 6.33
C PRO A 99 -17.53 6.35 7.84
N GLU A 100 -18.03 7.38 8.51
CA GLU A 100 -18.45 7.26 9.91
C GLU A 100 -19.47 6.11 10.08
N PRO A 101 -19.41 5.34 11.20
CA PRO A 101 -18.60 5.54 12.40
C PRO A 101 -17.20 4.90 12.35
N LEU A 102 -16.70 4.51 11.17
CA LEU A 102 -15.40 3.83 11.05
C LEU A 102 -14.22 4.79 11.27
N PRO A 103 -13.10 4.32 11.86
CA PRO A 103 -11.96 5.17 12.14
C PRO A 103 -11.18 5.54 10.87
N LYS A 104 -10.48 6.66 10.92
CA LYS A 104 -9.55 7.08 9.86
C LYS A 104 -8.21 6.37 10.04
N TYR A 105 -7.53 6.07 8.94
CA TYR A 105 -6.24 5.37 8.96
C TYR A 105 -5.16 6.15 8.21
N HIS A 106 -4.00 6.30 8.82
CA HIS A 106 -2.79 6.68 8.11
C HIS A 106 -2.08 5.43 7.60
N VAL A 107 -1.79 5.39 6.31
CA VAL A 107 -1.20 4.23 5.64
C VAL A 107 0.12 4.63 4.99
N ALA A 108 1.19 3.88 5.30
CA ALA A 108 2.48 4.03 4.66
C ALA A 108 2.92 2.72 4.01
N THR A 109 3.25 2.80 2.73
CA THR A 109 3.64 1.68 1.89
C THR A 109 4.96 1.99 1.18
N ILE A 110 5.88 1.02 1.16
CA ILE A 110 7.05 1.05 0.29
C ILE A 110 6.75 0.26 -0.99
N GLY A 111 7.07 0.84 -2.14
CA GLY A 111 7.06 0.15 -3.43
C GLY A 111 8.49 -0.03 -3.93
N ILE A 112 8.89 -1.26 -4.26
CA ILE A 112 10.23 -1.60 -4.74
C ILE A 112 10.15 -2.74 -5.76
N PHE A 113 10.83 -2.61 -6.90
CA PHE A 113 10.86 -3.65 -7.96
C PHE A 113 9.47 -4.20 -8.34
N GLY A 114 8.46 -3.34 -8.56
CA GLY A 114 7.10 -3.81 -8.88
C GLY A 114 6.29 -4.36 -7.69
N ASN A 115 6.89 -4.50 -6.51
CA ASN A 115 6.26 -5.03 -5.31
C ASN A 115 5.91 -3.92 -4.32
N TYR A 116 4.94 -4.19 -3.44
CA TYR A 116 4.48 -3.23 -2.44
C TYR A 116 4.38 -3.88 -1.07
N HIS A 117 4.74 -3.12 -0.04
CA HIS A 117 4.61 -3.56 1.35
C HIS A 117 4.16 -2.42 2.24
N THR A 118 2.96 -2.54 2.81
CA THR A 118 2.43 -1.62 3.82
C THR A 118 3.05 -1.96 5.16
N TYR A 119 3.92 -1.08 5.65
CA TYR A 119 4.61 -1.25 6.94
C TYR A 119 3.95 -0.43 8.06
N GLN A 120 3.01 0.46 7.72
CA GLN A 120 2.24 1.23 8.68
C GLN A 120 0.78 1.34 8.24
N ALA A 121 -0.14 0.98 9.15
CA ALA A 121 -1.56 1.20 9.04
C ALA A 121 -2.09 1.48 10.45
N LYS A 122 -2.08 2.76 10.83
CA LYS A 122 -2.44 3.23 12.19
C LYS A 122 -3.72 4.05 12.11
N ASN A 123 -4.64 3.79 13.02
CA ASN A 123 -5.81 4.64 13.16
C ASN A 123 -5.42 6.00 13.77
N PHE A 124 -6.16 7.04 13.41
CA PHE A 124 -6.11 8.34 14.07
C PHE A 124 -7.54 8.87 14.26
N ASN A 125 -7.72 9.69 15.29
CA ASN A 125 -9.02 10.25 15.68
C ASN A 125 -9.16 11.69 15.16
#